data_AF-A0A848V5F3-F1
#
_entry.id   AF-A0A848V5F3-F1
#
_cell.length_a   1.000
_cell.length_b   1.000
_cell.length_c   1.000
_cell.angle_alpha   90.00
_cell.angle_beta   90.00
_cell.angle_gamma   90.00
#
_symmetry.space_group_name_H-M   'P 1'
#
loop_
_entity.id
_entity.type
_entity.pdbx_description
1 polymer ?
#
loop_
_entity_poly.entity_id
_entity_poly.type
_entity_poly.pdbx_seq_one_letter_code
_entity_poly.pdbx_strand_id
1 'polypeptide(L)'
;MKPQTLIATNTLGMGARPGEIEACKSDPKGWVLSQIRSPAPLSRPYKEAATSAALIAATKKNRGRLKKRLLSRQEEEAFSERRKVLSSFVAHHNRELTLRHQQAVTSETSFAERWAWFWGNRFTVSARDNHLRMVAGAFEREATRPHIFG
;
A
#
# COMPACT_ATOMS: atom_id res chain seq x y z
N MET A 1 -9.97 -31.21 11.28
CA MET A 1 -9.46 -30.20 10.32
C MET A 1 -7.97 -30.47 10.08
N LYS A 2 -7.50 -30.48 8.83
CA LYS A 2 -6.08 -30.74 8.52
C LYS A 2 -5.22 -29.58 9.06
N PRO A 3 -4.07 -29.82 9.71
CA PRO A 3 -3.16 -28.75 10.17
C PRO A 3 -2.74 -27.81 9.03
N GLN A 4 -2.60 -28.35 7.82
CA GLN A 4 -2.24 -27.61 6.61
C GLN A 4 -3.27 -26.53 6.24
N THR A 5 -4.56 -26.71 6.56
CA THR A 5 -5.59 -25.69 6.32
C THR A 5 -5.35 -24.46 7.19
N LEU A 6 -5.02 -24.64 8.48
CA LEU A 6 -4.66 -23.52 9.37
C LEU A 6 -3.41 -22.79 8.90
N ILE A 7 -2.40 -23.54 8.45
CA ILE A 7 -1.16 -22.96 7.93
C ILE A 7 -1.47 -22.12 6.68
N ALA A 8 -2.27 -22.67 5.75
CA ALA A 8 -2.64 -21.98 4.52
C ALA A 8 -3.42 -20.68 4.80
N THR A 9 -4.44 -20.70 5.66
CA THR A 9 -5.31 -19.53 5.87
C THR A 9 -4.71 -18.49 6.82
N ASN A 10 -3.91 -18.90 7.82
CA ASN A 10 -3.44 -17.99 8.88
C ASN A 10 -1.95 -17.67 8.79
N THR A 11 -1.10 -18.68 8.61
CA THR A 11 0.36 -18.48 8.58
C THR A 11 0.81 -17.89 7.25
N LEU A 12 0.29 -18.46 6.16
CA LEU A 12 0.56 -18.03 4.79
C LEU A 12 -0.42 -16.95 4.32
N GLY A 13 -1.67 -16.99 4.79
CA GLY A 13 -2.69 -15.99 4.47
C GLY A 13 -2.71 -14.78 5.41
N MET A 14 -3.79 -14.01 5.32
CA MET A 14 -4.08 -12.84 6.18
C MET A 14 -4.94 -13.18 7.41
N GLY A 15 -5.23 -14.47 7.63
CA GLY A 15 -6.22 -14.95 8.59
C GLY A 15 -7.49 -15.40 7.88
N ALA A 16 -8.03 -16.55 8.30
CA ALA A 16 -9.20 -17.16 7.69
C ALA A 16 -10.45 -16.25 7.75
N ARG A 17 -10.98 -15.93 6.59
CA ARG A 17 -12.29 -15.29 6.41
C ARG A 17 -13.42 -16.32 6.46
N PRO A 18 -14.67 -15.88 6.66
CA PRO A 18 -15.83 -16.77 6.57
C PRO A 18 -15.82 -17.54 5.24
N GLY A 19 -15.84 -18.87 5.31
CA GLY A 19 -15.84 -19.77 4.15
C GLY A 19 -14.45 -20.16 3.61
N GLU A 20 -13.36 -19.46 3.95
CA GLU A 20 -12.03 -19.80 3.41
C GLU A 20 -11.51 -21.15 3.92
N ILE A 21 -11.75 -21.47 5.20
CA ILE A 21 -11.38 -22.78 5.76
C ILE A 21 -12.09 -23.90 4.99
N GLU A 22 -13.37 -23.72 4.69
CA GLU A 22 -14.18 -24.70 3.97
C GLU A 22 -13.73 -24.84 2.51
N ALA A 23 -13.36 -23.74 1.85
CA ALA A 23 -12.80 -23.75 0.50
C ALA A 23 -11.40 -24.39 0.45
N CYS A 24 -10.60 -24.22 1.50
CA CYS A 24 -9.21 -24.69 1.58
C CYS A 24 -9.08 -26.14 2.10
N LYS A 25 -10.06 -26.67 2.86
CA LYS A 25 -9.93 -27.96 3.58
C LYS A 25 -9.63 -29.17 2.70
N SER A 26 -10.11 -29.19 1.46
CA SER A 26 -9.94 -30.31 0.53
C SER A 26 -8.49 -30.40 0.06
N ASP A 27 -7.95 -29.31 -0.48
CA ASP A 27 -6.58 -29.18 -0.99
C ASP A 27 -5.92 -27.85 -0.55
N PRO A 28 -5.32 -27.81 0.66
CA PRO A 28 -4.67 -26.59 1.16
C PRO A 28 -3.49 -26.12 0.31
N LYS A 29 -2.73 -27.05 -0.27
CA LYS A 29 -1.57 -26.73 -1.09
C LYS A 29 -2.02 -26.13 -2.43
N GLY A 30 -2.98 -26.77 -3.10
CA GLY A 30 -3.56 -26.25 -4.33
C GLY A 30 -4.23 -24.88 -4.12
N TRP A 31 -4.88 -24.67 -2.98
CA TRP A 31 -5.49 -23.39 -2.63
C TRP A 31 -4.47 -22.24 -2.50
N VAL A 32 -3.25 -22.50 -2.00
CA VAL A 32 -2.18 -21.49 -1.97
C VAL A 32 -1.59 -21.28 -3.37
N LEU A 33 -1.30 -22.37 -4.10
CA LEU A 33 -0.68 -22.31 -5.42
C LEU A 33 -1.56 -21.62 -6.47
N SER A 34 -2.89 -21.73 -6.35
CA SER A 34 -3.83 -21.03 -7.25
C SER A 34 -3.69 -19.51 -7.18
N GLN A 35 -3.38 -18.97 -6.01
CA GLN A 35 -3.20 -17.54 -5.78
C GLN A 35 -1.91 -16.97 -6.38
N ILE A 36 -0.91 -17.82 -6.63
CA ILE A 36 0.32 -17.45 -7.36
C ILE A 36 0.02 -17.29 -8.85
N ARG A 37 -0.77 -18.23 -9.40
CA ARG A 37 -1.08 -18.26 -10.84
C ARG A 37 -2.08 -17.19 -11.23
N SER A 38 -3.09 -16.97 -10.40
CA SER A 38 -4.19 -16.05 -10.67
C SER A 38 -4.62 -15.32 -9.38
N PRO A 39 -3.82 -14.35 -8.90
CA PRO A 39 -4.22 -13.52 -7.77
C PRO A 39 -5.49 -12.73 -8.09
N ALA A 40 -6.31 -12.45 -7.06
CA ALA A 40 -7.48 -11.61 -7.23
C ALA A 40 -7.07 -10.20 -7.69
N PRO A 41 -7.90 -9.53 -8.49
CA PRO A 41 -7.61 -8.16 -8.90
C PRO A 41 -7.55 -7.22 -7.69
N LEU A 42 -6.75 -6.16 -7.82
CA LEU A 42 -6.75 -5.08 -6.84
C LEU A 42 -8.13 -4.42 -6.82
N SER A 43 -8.64 -4.14 -5.62
CA SER A 43 -9.83 -3.34 -5.42
C SER A 43 -9.68 -1.98 -6.10
N ARG A 44 -10.78 -1.48 -6.67
CA ARG A 44 -10.80 -0.21 -7.39
C ARG A 44 -10.19 0.95 -6.57
N PRO A 45 -10.53 1.16 -5.28
CA PRO A 45 -9.96 2.26 -4.51
C PRO A 45 -8.45 2.15 -4.32
N TYR A 46 -7.90 0.94 -4.22
CA TYR A 46 -6.47 0.74 -4.08
C TYR A 46 -5.75 0.90 -5.43
N LYS A 47 -6.32 0.37 -6.52
CA LYS A 47 -5.78 0.50 -7.88
C LYS A 47 -5.76 1.96 -8.37
N GLU A 48 -6.81 2.73 -8.10
CA GLU A 48 -6.98 4.11 -8.55
C GLU A 48 -6.37 5.15 -7.59
N ALA A 49 -5.66 4.71 -6.56
CA ALA A 49 -4.93 5.61 -5.68
C ALA A 49 -3.85 6.40 -6.46
N ALA A 50 -3.46 7.55 -5.90
CA ALA A 50 -2.57 8.48 -6.60
C ALA A 50 -1.27 7.80 -7.06
N THR A 51 -0.85 8.13 -8.29
CA THR A 51 0.37 7.58 -8.89
C THR A 51 1.62 8.30 -8.38
N SER A 52 2.77 7.64 -8.44
CA SER A 52 4.05 8.24 -8.04
C SER A 52 4.33 9.54 -8.82
N ALA A 53 4.06 9.55 -10.13
CA ALA A 53 4.21 10.72 -10.99
C ALA A 53 3.33 11.91 -10.54
N ALA A 54 2.06 11.66 -10.23
CA ALA A 54 1.16 12.70 -9.75
C ALA A 54 1.60 13.28 -8.39
N LEU A 55 2.08 12.41 -7.49
CA LEU A 55 2.53 12.78 -6.15
C LEU A 55 3.83 13.60 -6.20
N ILE A 56 4.77 13.23 -7.08
CA ILE A 56 6.01 13.98 -7.32
C ILE A 56 5.69 15.37 -7.89
N ALA A 57 4.80 15.45 -8.88
CA ALA A 57 4.38 16.71 -9.48
C ALA A 57 3.73 17.65 -8.45
N ALA A 58 2.82 17.13 -7.63
CA ALA A 58 2.17 17.88 -6.55
C ALA A 58 3.19 18.39 -5.52
N THR A 59 4.15 17.54 -5.12
CA THR A 59 5.20 17.89 -4.17
C THR A 59 6.12 18.99 -4.72
N LYS A 60 6.51 18.91 -6.00
CA LYS A 60 7.31 19.95 -6.67
C LYS A 60 6.57 21.29 -6.72
N LYS A 61 5.26 21.28 -7.02
CA LYS A 61 4.40 22.47 -7.02
C LYS A 61 4.30 23.12 -5.64
N ASN A 62 4.09 22.32 -4.58
CA ASN A 62 4.02 22.81 -3.21
C ASN A 62 5.35 23.43 -2.75
N ARG A 63 6.48 22.81 -3.11
CA ARG A 63 7.82 23.36 -2.82
C ARG A 63 8.05 24.71 -3.52
N GLY A 64 7.60 24.86 -4.77
CA GLY A 64 7.68 26.13 -5.50
C GLY A 64 6.85 27.25 -4.87
N ARG A 65 5.62 26.93 -4.43
CA ARG A 65 4.74 27.88 -3.71
C ARG A 65 5.35 28.34 -2.40
N LEU A 66 5.88 27.41 -1.61
CA LEU A 66 6.52 27.73 -0.33
C LEU A 66 7.76 28.62 -0.53
N LYS A 67 8.61 28.31 -1.52
CA LYS A 67 9.78 29.13 -1.85
C LYS A 67 9.39 30.56 -2.22
N LYS A 68 8.32 30.74 -3.02
CA LYS A 68 7.84 32.08 -3.42
C LYS A 68 7.36 32.90 -2.21
N ARG A 69 6.64 32.28 -1.26
CA ARG A 69 6.15 32.94 -0.04
C ARG A 69 7.27 33.33 0.93
N LEU A 70 8.28 32.48 1.06
CA LEU A 70 9.46 32.79 1.88
C LEU A 70 10.23 34.00 1.31
N LEU A 71 10.31 34.10 -0.03
CA LEU A 71 10.95 35.24 -0.70
C LEU A 71 10.14 36.54 -0.60
N SER A 72 8.80 36.47 -0.48
CA SER A 72 7.93 37.65 -0.37
C SER A 72 7.85 38.25 1.04
N ARG A 73 8.64 37.76 2.02
CA ARG A 73 8.61 38.19 3.44
C ARG A 73 7.24 38.08 4.12
N GLN A 74 6.34 37.25 3.58
CA GLN A 74 5.04 36.96 4.20
C GLN A 74 5.19 35.77 5.17
N GLU A 75 5.79 36.02 6.33
CA GLU A 75 6.21 34.97 7.27
C GLU A 75 5.04 34.12 7.80
N GLU A 76 3.92 34.74 8.20
CA GLU A 76 2.74 34.03 8.67
C GLU A 76 2.12 33.13 7.58
N GLU A 77 2.02 33.64 6.35
CA GLU A 77 1.51 32.87 5.20
C GLU A 77 2.44 31.71 4.83
N ALA A 78 3.75 31.90 4.93
CA ALA A 78 4.74 30.87 4.68
C ALA A 78 4.69 29.79 5.77
N PHE A 79 4.53 30.17 7.03
CA PHE A 79 4.39 29.24 8.15
C PHE A 79 3.12 28.39 8.03
N SER A 80 1.97 29.03 7.76
CA SER A 80 0.69 28.35 7.55
C SER A 80 0.77 27.35 6.39
N GLU A 81 1.36 27.74 5.26
CA GLU A 81 1.52 26.86 4.10
C GLU A 81 2.45 25.68 4.40
N ARG A 82 3.58 25.92 5.08
CA ARG A 82 4.50 24.84 5.50
C ARG A 82 3.79 23.82 6.39
N ARG A 83 2.99 24.29 7.36
CA ARG A 83 2.22 23.42 8.25
C ARG A 83 1.21 22.58 7.46
N LYS A 84 0.47 23.19 6.52
CA LYS A 84 -0.45 22.47 5.63
C LYS A 84 0.26 21.38 4.83
N VAL A 85 1.38 21.71 4.20
CA VAL A 85 2.19 20.74 3.43
C VAL A 85 2.63 19.57 4.30
N LEU A 86 3.16 19.83 5.49
CA LEU A 86 3.57 18.76 6.41
C LEU A 86 2.39 17.89 6.86
N SER A 87 1.24 18.50 7.19
CA SER A 87 0.03 17.74 7.55
C SER A 87 -0.49 16.88 6.39
N SER A 88 -0.34 17.37 5.14
CA SER A 88 -0.77 16.63 3.95
C SER A 88 0.03 15.34 3.75
N PHE A 89 1.32 15.32 4.12
CA PHE A 89 2.15 14.13 4.03
C PHE A 89 1.69 13.01 4.97
N VAL A 90 1.35 13.37 6.22
CA VAL A 90 0.81 12.42 7.19
C VAL A 90 -0.57 11.93 6.76
N ALA A 91 -1.45 12.83 6.35
CA ALA A 91 -2.79 12.48 5.89
C ALA A 91 -2.75 11.54 4.67
N HIS A 92 -1.88 11.82 3.70
CA HIS A 92 -1.69 10.96 2.53
C HIS A 92 -1.13 9.59 2.91
N HIS A 93 -0.13 9.53 3.78
CA HIS A 93 0.43 8.26 4.23
C HIS A 93 -0.61 7.39 4.95
N ASN A 94 -1.43 7.99 5.83
CA ASN A 94 -2.50 7.27 6.50
C ASN A 94 -3.55 6.77 5.50
N ARG A 95 -3.90 7.58 4.50
CA ARG A 95 -4.81 7.18 3.40
C ARG A 95 -4.27 5.96 2.66
N GLU A 96 -2.99 5.96 2.32
CA GLU A 96 -2.29 4.86 1.64
C GLU A 96 -2.32 3.57 2.49
N LEU A 97 -2.01 3.67 3.79
CA LEU A 97 -2.10 2.55 4.72
C LEU A 97 -3.52 2.01 4.81
N THR A 98 -4.54 2.88 4.92
CA THR A 98 -5.94 2.45 4.94
C THR A 98 -6.31 1.67 3.69
N LEU A 99 -5.94 2.15 2.50
CA LEU A 99 -6.24 1.47 1.25
C LEU A 99 -5.54 0.11 1.15
N ARG A 100 -4.27 0.02 1.58
CA ARG A 100 -3.53 -1.24 1.62
C ARG A 100 -4.17 -2.27 2.57
N HIS A 101 -4.63 -1.84 3.74
CA HIS A 101 -5.31 -2.72 4.69
C HIS A 101 -6.69 -3.13 4.18
N GLN A 102 -7.45 -2.21 3.59
CA GLN A 102 -8.72 -2.52 2.95
C GLN A 102 -8.54 -3.56 1.84
N GLN A 103 -7.53 -3.42 0.99
CA GLN A 103 -7.17 -4.41 -0.02
C GLN A 103 -6.91 -5.78 0.62
N ALA A 104 -6.07 -5.84 1.65
CA ALA A 104 -5.71 -7.10 2.29
C ALA A 104 -6.89 -7.82 2.97
N VAL A 105 -7.80 -7.06 3.60
CA VAL A 105 -8.97 -7.62 4.31
C VAL A 105 -10.09 -8.00 3.35
N THR A 106 -10.17 -7.39 2.18
CA THR A 106 -11.25 -7.62 1.20
C THR A 106 -10.87 -8.57 0.06
N SER A 107 -9.58 -8.82 -0.18
CA SER A 107 -9.10 -9.75 -1.20
C SER A 107 -9.50 -11.21 -0.93
N GLU A 108 -9.84 -11.93 -1.99
CA GLU A 108 -10.10 -13.38 -1.97
C GLU A 108 -8.81 -14.21 -2.05
N THR A 109 -7.67 -13.56 -2.32
CA THR A 109 -6.35 -14.22 -2.39
C THR A 109 -5.45 -13.70 -1.28
N SER A 110 -5.71 -14.16 -0.05
CA SER A 110 -5.02 -13.68 1.15
C SER A 110 -3.54 -14.03 1.21
N PHE A 111 -3.09 -15.13 0.58
CA PHE A 111 -1.66 -15.42 0.42
C PHE A 111 -0.97 -14.40 -0.48
N ALA A 112 -1.59 -14.01 -1.61
CA ALA A 112 -1.02 -13.00 -2.50
C ALA A 112 -0.84 -11.64 -1.79
N GLU A 113 -1.78 -11.27 -0.92
CA GLU A 113 -1.69 -10.05 -0.10
C GLU A 113 -0.55 -10.13 0.93
N ARG A 114 -0.45 -11.27 1.63
CA ARG A 114 0.65 -11.52 2.57
C ARG A 114 2.01 -11.46 1.87
N TRP A 115 2.09 -12.03 0.67
CA TRP A 115 3.30 -12.05 -0.14
C TRP A 115 3.68 -10.65 -0.65
N ALA A 116 2.69 -9.86 -1.09
CA ALA A 116 2.89 -8.45 -1.43
C ALA A 116 3.44 -7.66 -0.23
N TRP A 117 2.94 -7.93 0.98
CA TRP A 117 3.42 -7.25 2.19
C TRP A 117 4.84 -7.64 2.57
N PHE A 118 5.20 -8.92 2.40
CA PHE A 118 6.56 -9.41 2.61
C PHE A 118 7.55 -8.64 1.72
N TRP A 119 7.28 -8.58 0.41
CA TRP A 119 8.16 -7.86 -0.52
C TRP A 119 8.09 -6.35 -0.34
N GLY A 120 6.91 -5.79 -0.06
CA GLY A 120 6.75 -4.38 0.26
C GLY A 120 7.59 -3.95 1.45
N ASN A 121 7.76 -4.82 2.45
CA ASN A 121 8.65 -4.58 3.58
C ASN A 121 10.13 -4.77 3.21
N ARG A 122 10.45 -5.74 2.35
CA ARG A 122 11.82 -6.12 2.00
C ARG A 122 12.49 -5.19 0.98
N PHE A 123 11.72 -4.60 0.07
CA PHE A 123 12.16 -3.64 -0.95
C PHE A 123 11.86 -2.18 -0.57
N THR A 124 11.73 -1.89 0.73
CA THR A 124 11.17 -0.63 1.23
C THR A 124 11.90 0.62 0.75
N VAL A 125 11.09 1.63 0.37
CA VAL A 125 11.48 3.04 0.40
C VAL A 125 11.31 3.56 1.83
N SER A 126 12.31 4.27 2.37
CA SER A 126 12.24 4.79 3.74
C SER A 126 11.11 5.81 3.91
N ALA A 127 10.11 5.50 4.73
CA ALA A 127 9.04 6.44 5.08
C ALA A 127 9.42 7.41 6.22
N ARG A 128 10.72 7.55 6.52
CA ARG A 128 11.23 8.52 7.51
C ARG A 128 11.33 9.93 6.92
N ASP A 129 11.68 10.03 5.65
CA ASP A 129 11.68 11.30 4.93
C ASP A 129 10.28 11.61 4.38
N ASN A 130 9.86 12.88 4.49
CA ASN A 130 8.53 13.32 4.09
C ASN A 130 8.26 13.16 2.59
N HIS A 131 9.27 13.37 1.74
CA HIS A 131 9.12 13.22 0.30
C HIS A 131 9.03 11.74 -0.10
N LEU A 132 9.84 10.88 0.53
CA LEU A 132 9.76 9.44 0.31
C LEU A 132 8.45 8.84 0.86
N ARG A 133 7.98 9.33 2.02
CA ARG A 133 6.69 8.95 2.61
C ARG A 133 5.52 9.19 1.65
N MET A 134 5.60 10.22 0.82
CA MET A 134 4.58 10.51 -0.18
C MET A 134 4.49 9.46 -1.28
N VAL A 135 5.60 8.84 -1.69
CA VAL A 135 5.60 7.91 -2.82
C VAL A 135 5.62 6.44 -2.40
N ALA A 136 5.78 6.14 -1.11
CA ALA A 136 5.93 4.77 -0.61
C ALA A 136 4.76 3.84 -1.00
N GLY A 137 3.51 4.31 -0.89
CA GLY A 137 2.33 3.53 -1.27
C GLY A 137 2.22 3.28 -2.78
N ALA A 138 2.53 4.30 -3.58
CA ALA A 138 2.57 4.19 -5.04
C ALA A 138 3.69 3.24 -5.50
N PHE A 139 4.86 3.28 -4.87
CA PHE A 139 5.97 2.38 -5.17
C PHE A 139 5.60 0.91 -5.00
N GLU A 140 4.88 0.57 -3.91
CA GLU A 140 4.38 -0.79 -3.73
C GLU A 140 3.47 -1.20 -4.91
N ARG A 141 2.50 -0.36 -5.29
CA ARG A 141 1.55 -0.67 -6.36
C ARG A 141 2.17 -0.73 -7.75
N GLU A 142 3.10 0.16 -8.05
CA GLU A 142 3.63 0.35 -9.40
C GLU A 142 4.87 -0.49 -9.66
N ALA A 143 5.73 -0.70 -8.65
CA ALA A 143 7.04 -1.34 -8.82
C ALA A 143 7.14 -2.70 -8.13
N THR A 144 6.49 -2.91 -6.98
CA THR A 144 6.58 -4.20 -6.27
C THR A 144 5.49 -5.17 -6.73
N ARG A 145 4.21 -4.79 -6.57
CA ARG A 145 3.06 -5.69 -6.76
C ARG A 145 2.97 -6.36 -8.14
N PRO A 146 3.30 -5.69 -9.26
CA PRO A 146 3.25 -6.35 -10.57
C PRO A 146 4.25 -7.51 -10.71
N HIS A 147 5.28 -7.58 -9.86
CA HIS A 147 6.41 -8.49 -10.01
C HIS A 147 6.61 -9.45 -8.81
N ILE A 148 5.66 -9.51 -7.87
CA ILE A 148 5.84 -10.32 -6.64
C ILE A 148 5.95 -11.83 -6.91
N PHE A 149 5.47 -12.32 -8.06
CA PHE A 149 5.51 -13.75 -8.43
C PHE A 149 6.45 -14.09 -9.59
N GLY A 150 7.28 -13.14 -10.04
CA GLY A 150 8.18 -13.31 -11.19
C GLY A 150 7.62 -12.71 -12.45
#